data_AF-S2WYV5-F1
#
_entry.id   AF-S2WYV5-F1
#
_cell.length_a   1.000
_cell.length_b   1.000
_cell.length_c   1.000
_cell.angle_alpha   90.00
_cell.angle_beta   90.00
_cell.angle_gamma   90.00
#
_symmetry.space_group_name_H-M   'P 1'
#
loop_
_entity.id
_entity.type
_entity.pdbx_description
1 polymer ?
#
loop_
_entity_poly.entity_id
_entity_poly.type
_entity_poly.pdbx_seq_one_letter_code
_entity_poly.pdbx_strand_id
1 'polypeptide(L)'
;MSANNHYLNQLRDTLGRWTEEPAGPNADREADVASFEDAPPEGYATRRGYALAAAKAEVPATTMASSRDARSTAGIRDWWGEHFMSAAYASDSGKQIPVMDDDWRPSGQDRKTGRALSGNRRVHRMKYEGGGVALRMPSATMIKAYARENDGGAFDVPVEVTNTHTGATITAHVRLTQNGPGSWTAMGLGFKDGRDQAVVSEAVASVLEARHPRSALVSCGDLHEKFAERKRAEGALPRRVNSSWIGAVSYDRANGVSFMVTKDGRVYGKRATESMHNSAYTTRDRGAGEGWNKFMRKADSVAAARCDKCGRVYVADIGHVCTGWQRSRRTASPNQVARSAGLDYARDYWRKARAQQSKYEAENK
;
A
#
# COMPACT_ATOMS: atom_id res chain seq x y z
N MET A 1 23.07 19.75 15.84
CA MET A 1 21.62 19.50 15.72
C MET A 1 21.03 20.27 14.52
N SER A 2 21.38 19.93 13.28
CA SER A 2 20.92 20.69 12.09
C SER A 2 20.64 19.84 10.83
N ALA A 3 20.94 18.53 10.82
CA ALA A 3 20.79 17.71 9.61
C ALA A 3 19.39 17.10 9.38
N ASN A 4 18.49 17.12 10.38
CA ASN A 4 17.20 16.41 10.29
C ASN A 4 16.06 17.22 9.63
N ASN A 5 16.25 18.53 9.45
CA ASN A 5 15.23 19.41 8.86
C ASN A 5 15.29 19.48 7.32
N HIS A 6 16.40 19.05 6.70
CA HIS A 6 16.54 19.22 5.25
C HIS A 6 15.73 18.18 4.45
N TYR A 7 15.52 16.98 5.00
CA TYR A 7 14.76 15.91 4.35
C TYR A 7 13.24 16.14 4.41
N LEU A 8 12.73 16.76 5.47
CA LEU A 8 11.31 17.11 5.61
C LEU A 8 10.93 18.32 4.77
N ASN A 9 11.84 19.28 4.57
CA ASN A 9 11.56 20.44 3.71
C ASN A 9 11.56 20.12 2.21
N GLN A 10 12.31 19.10 1.75
CA GLN A 10 12.28 18.69 0.33
C GLN A 10 11.00 17.94 -0.09
N LEU A 11 10.26 17.34 0.85
CA LEU A 11 8.95 16.74 0.59
C LEU A 11 7.83 17.79 0.44
N ARG A 12 8.06 19.01 0.92
CA ARG A 12 7.08 20.11 0.83
C ARG A 12 7.04 20.73 -0.57
N ASP A 13 8.19 20.79 -1.26
CA ASP A 13 8.30 21.45 -2.57
C ASP A 13 7.84 20.58 -3.75
N THR A 14 7.61 19.29 -3.55
CA THR A 14 7.06 18.38 -4.57
C THR A 14 5.54 18.26 -4.58
N LEU A 15 4.84 18.90 -3.63
CA LEU A 15 3.37 18.86 -3.49
C LEU A 15 2.67 20.18 -3.82
N GLY A 16 3.38 21.17 -4.36
CA GLY A 16 2.80 22.46 -4.72
C GLY A 16 2.59 22.62 -6.23
N ARG A 17 1.37 22.36 -6.69
CA ARG A 17 0.62 23.10 -7.74
C ARG A 17 -0.47 22.23 -8.35
N TRP A 18 -1.64 22.27 -7.74
CA TRP A 18 -2.91 22.07 -8.44
C TRP A 18 -3.92 23.03 -7.82
N THR A 19 -3.83 24.29 -8.24
CA THR A 19 -4.90 25.28 -8.12
C THR A 19 -5.14 25.77 -9.54
N GLU A 20 -6.30 25.42 -10.11
CA GLU A 20 -7.04 26.23 -11.08
C GLU A 20 -8.42 25.59 -11.30
N GLU A 21 -9.44 26.44 -11.30
CA GLU A 21 -10.88 26.17 -11.25
C GLU A 21 -11.42 25.46 -12.51
N PRO A 22 -12.55 24.74 -12.44
CA PRO A 22 -13.20 24.18 -13.61
C PRO A 22 -14.16 25.19 -14.26
N ALA A 23 -14.00 25.40 -15.57
CA ALA A 23 -14.96 26.11 -16.40
C ALA A 23 -16.05 25.17 -16.95
N GLY A 24 -17.31 25.47 -16.63
CA GLY A 24 -18.44 25.43 -17.57
C GLY A 24 -19.18 24.10 -17.84
N PRO A 25 -20.46 24.15 -18.29
CA PRO A 25 -21.55 23.33 -17.76
C PRO A 25 -22.20 22.36 -18.75
N ASN A 26 -22.94 21.39 -18.18
CA ASN A 26 -24.18 20.71 -18.62
C ASN A 26 -24.12 19.23 -18.20
N ALA A 27 -24.90 18.81 -17.19
CA ALA A 27 -26.32 18.42 -17.27
C ALA A 27 -26.42 17.07 -18.02
N ASP A 28 -26.84 15.93 -17.45
CA ASP A 28 -28.00 15.69 -16.59
C ASP A 28 -27.79 14.43 -15.72
N ARG A 29 -27.79 14.60 -14.39
CA ARG A 29 -28.17 13.63 -13.34
C ARG A 29 -27.90 14.27 -11.97
N GLU A 30 -28.60 15.37 -11.71
CA GLU A 30 -28.74 15.92 -10.36
C GLU A 30 -29.79 15.09 -9.60
N ALA A 31 -29.32 14.10 -8.86
CA ALA A 31 -30.02 13.58 -7.71
C ALA A 31 -28.98 13.20 -6.66
N ASP A 32 -29.08 13.83 -5.48
CA ASP A 32 -28.39 13.51 -4.22
C ASP A 32 -26.98 14.09 -3.92
N VAL A 33 -26.65 15.29 -4.42
CA VAL A 33 -25.48 16.06 -3.90
C VAL A 33 -25.90 17.15 -2.89
N ALA A 34 -27.16 17.59 -2.91
CA ALA A 34 -27.66 18.74 -2.12
C ALA A 34 -27.77 18.50 -0.59
N SER A 35 -27.60 17.28 -0.07
CA SER A 35 -27.80 17.01 1.37
C SER A 35 -26.56 17.22 2.24
N PHE A 36 -25.49 17.81 1.69
CA PHE A 36 -24.20 17.93 2.34
C PHE A 36 -23.73 19.39 2.52
N GLU A 37 -24.47 20.40 2.08
CA GLU A 37 -24.02 21.80 2.17
C GLU A 37 -24.07 22.39 3.59
N ASP A 38 -24.74 21.71 4.54
CA ASP A 38 -24.93 22.19 5.93
C ASP A 38 -24.04 21.52 7.00
N ALA A 39 -22.95 20.84 6.61
CA ALA A 39 -22.08 20.14 7.57
C ALA A 39 -20.83 20.95 7.95
N PRO A 40 -20.50 21.15 9.24
CA PRO A 40 -19.19 21.66 9.62
C PRO A 40 -18.08 20.68 9.15
N PRO A 41 -16.90 21.18 8.73
CA PRO A 41 -15.85 20.39 8.06
C PRO A 41 -15.10 19.40 8.98
N GLU A 42 -15.56 19.21 10.21
CA GLU A 42 -14.81 18.57 11.28
C GLU A 42 -15.22 17.10 11.43
N GLY A 43 -14.71 16.26 10.54
CA GLY A 43 -14.84 14.81 10.65
C GLY A 43 -14.19 14.08 9.50
N TYR A 44 -13.32 13.12 9.80
CA TYR A 44 -12.63 12.32 8.78
C TYR A 44 -13.62 11.51 7.91
N ALA A 45 -14.63 10.88 8.53
CA ALA A 45 -15.66 10.13 7.83
C ALA A 45 -16.48 11.01 6.88
N THR A 46 -16.73 12.27 7.27
CA THR A 46 -17.44 13.26 6.46
C THR A 46 -16.63 13.59 5.20
N ARG A 47 -15.37 14.01 5.35
CA ARG A 47 -14.47 14.29 4.21
C ARG A 47 -14.33 13.09 3.28
N ARG A 48 -14.32 11.88 3.83
CA ARG A 48 -14.26 10.65 3.02
C ARG A 48 -15.56 10.37 2.28
N GLY A 49 -16.71 10.58 2.92
CA GLY A 49 -18.03 10.51 2.29
C GLY A 49 -18.15 11.47 1.10
N TYR A 50 -17.70 12.72 1.25
CA TYR A 50 -17.62 13.66 0.13
C TYR A 50 -16.72 13.16 -0.99
N ALA A 51 -15.52 12.66 -0.67
CA ALA A 51 -14.63 12.13 -1.69
C ALA A 51 -15.26 10.96 -2.45
N LEU A 52 -16.01 10.09 -1.77
CA LEU A 52 -16.73 8.97 -2.39
C LEU A 52 -17.94 9.43 -3.22
N ALA A 53 -18.65 10.47 -2.80
CA ALA A 53 -19.81 11.02 -3.51
C ALA A 53 -19.44 11.90 -4.70
N ALA A 54 -18.45 12.78 -4.53
CA ALA A 54 -18.01 13.76 -5.52
C ALA A 54 -17.16 13.17 -6.65
N ALA A 55 -16.67 11.94 -6.50
CA ALA A 55 -15.70 11.37 -7.40
C ALA A 55 -16.28 11.01 -8.79
N LYS A 56 -16.18 11.96 -9.72
CA LYS A 56 -15.92 11.66 -11.14
C LYS A 56 -14.45 11.25 -11.37
N ALA A 57 -13.60 11.37 -10.34
CA ALA A 57 -12.17 11.11 -10.34
C ALA A 57 -11.79 9.90 -9.46
N GLU A 58 -10.52 9.47 -9.52
CA GLU A 58 -9.98 8.40 -8.68
C GLU A 58 -9.94 8.80 -7.20
N VAL A 59 -10.37 7.90 -6.32
CA VAL A 59 -10.33 8.05 -4.86
C VAL A 59 -9.22 7.16 -4.30
N PRO A 60 -8.13 7.71 -3.76
CA PRO A 60 -7.03 6.90 -3.22
C PRO A 60 -7.43 6.21 -1.92
N ALA A 61 -6.83 5.05 -1.62
CA ALA A 61 -7.01 4.36 -0.33
C ALA A 61 -6.46 5.19 0.84
N THR A 62 -6.98 4.95 2.03
CA THR A 62 -6.63 5.69 3.25
C THR A 62 -6.73 4.78 4.48
N THR A 63 -6.13 5.18 5.59
CA THR A 63 -6.22 4.44 6.87
C THR A 63 -7.21 5.11 7.81
N MET A 64 -7.92 4.30 8.60
CA MET A 64 -8.87 4.76 9.60
C MET A 64 -8.51 4.24 10.99
N ALA A 65 -8.61 5.10 12.00
CA ALA A 65 -8.67 4.60 13.37
C ALA A 65 -9.98 3.82 13.57
N SER A 66 -9.90 2.68 14.24
CA SER A 66 -11.06 1.87 14.59
C SER A 66 -11.13 1.67 16.10
N SER A 67 -12.34 1.69 16.65
CA SER A 67 -12.59 1.32 18.05
C SER A 67 -12.72 -0.19 18.24
N ARG A 68 -12.75 -0.97 17.15
CA ARG A 68 -12.82 -2.42 17.21
C ARG A 68 -11.44 -3.00 17.40
N ASP A 69 -11.35 -3.99 18.27
CA ASP A 69 -10.14 -4.79 18.46
C ASP A 69 -10.05 -5.88 17.40
N ALA A 70 -8.92 -5.98 16.70
CA ALA A 70 -8.66 -7.01 15.68
C ALA A 70 -8.76 -8.44 16.27
N ARG A 71 -8.65 -8.61 17.59
CA ARG A 71 -8.86 -9.91 18.24
C ARG A 71 -10.33 -10.34 18.20
N SER A 72 -11.27 -9.40 18.14
CA SER A 72 -12.71 -9.66 18.17
C SER A 72 -13.29 -10.00 16.79
N THR A 73 -14.37 -10.78 16.78
CA THR A 73 -15.21 -11.01 15.58
C THR A 73 -16.48 -10.16 15.57
N ALA A 74 -16.73 -9.41 16.65
CA ALA A 74 -17.88 -8.51 16.77
C ALA A 74 -17.84 -7.39 15.72
N GLY A 75 -19.00 -6.79 15.45
CA GLY A 75 -19.07 -5.63 14.53
C GLY A 75 -18.70 -5.96 13.08
N ILE A 76 -18.93 -7.19 12.60
CA ILE A 76 -18.55 -7.58 11.23
C ILE A 76 -19.16 -6.67 10.15
N ARG A 77 -20.36 -6.11 10.39
CA ARG A 77 -20.98 -5.14 9.48
C ARG A 77 -20.11 -3.88 9.37
N ASP A 78 -19.79 -3.30 10.51
CA ASP A 78 -19.00 -2.07 10.60
C ASP A 78 -17.58 -2.29 10.08
N TRP A 79 -17.02 -3.48 10.29
CA TRP A 79 -15.73 -3.87 9.72
C TRP A 79 -15.70 -3.70 8.21
N TRP A 80 -16.66 -4.32 7.51
CA TRP A 80 -16.76 -4.19 6.06
C TRP A 80 -17.12 -2.78 5.63
N GLY A 81 -18.00 -2.08 6.38
CA GLY A 81 -18.34 -0.68 6.09
C GLY A 81 -17.13 0.25 6.11
N GLU A 82 -16.29 0.17 7.14
CA GLU A 82 -15.04 0.95 7.21
C GLU A 82 -14.05 0.56 6.11
N HIS A 83 -13.98 -0.72 5.75
CA HIS A 83 -13.13 -1.17 4.64
C HIS A 83 -13.61 -0.66 3.29
N PHE A 84 -14.92 -0.66 3.03
CA PHE A 84 -15.47 -0.06 1.83
C PHE A 84 -15.24 1.45 1.81
N MET A 85 -15.33 2.13 2.95
CA MET A 85 -15.10 3.57 3.04
C MET A 85 -13.61 3.94 2.84
N SER A 86 -12.69 3.09 3.29
CA SER A 86 -11.23 3.33 3.25
C SER A 86 -10.51 2.83 1.99
N ALA A 87 -11.16 1.98 1.18
CA ALA A 87 -10.61 1.43 -0.05
C ALA A 87 -10.30 2.49 -1.11
N ALA A 88 -9.40 2.17 -2.04
CA ALA A 88 -9.22 2.93 -3.27
C ALA A 88 -10.35 2.60 -4.26
N TYR A 89 -10.76 3.57 -5.08
CA TYR A 89 -11.70 3.40 -6.18
C TYR A 89 -11.23 4.17 -7.40
N ALA A 90 -11.28 3.55 -8.57
CA ALA A 90 -11.02 4.24 -9.82
C ALA A 90 -12.19 5.20 -10.16
N SER A 91 -11.94 6.16 -11.04
CA SER A 91 -13.03 6.89 -11.71
C SER A 91 -13.90 5.94 -12.52
N ASP A 92 -15.11 6.34 -12.87
CA ASP A 92 -16.09 5.48 -13.57
C ASP A 92 -15.60 4.99 -14.96
N SER A 93 -14.64 5.68 -15.56
CA SER A 93 -13.98 5.30 -16.83
C SER A 93 -12.64 4.60 -16.65
N GLY A 94 -12.17 4.46 -15.40
CA GLY A 94 -10.83 4.01 -15.07
C GLY A 94 -10.73 2.51 -14.80
N LYS A 95 -9.56 1.95 -15.09
CA LYS A 95 -9.19 0.58 -14.73
C LYS A 95 -8.71 0.54 -13.28
N GLN A 96 -9.29 -0.32 -12.44
CA GLN A 96 -8.92 -0.42 -11.02
C GLN A 96 -8.03 -1.65 -10.75
N ILE A 97 -7.14 -1.53 -9.75
CA ILE A 97 -6.56 -2.70 -9.08
C ILE A 97 -7.71 -3.44 -8.37
N PRO A 98 -7.92 -4.73 -8.63
CA PRO A 98 -9.00 -5.49 -8.00
C PRO A 98 -8.89 -5.43 -6.47
N VAL A 99 -10.01 -5.16 -5.81
CA VAL A 99 -10.14 -5.34 -4.36
C VAL A 99 -10.81 -6.69 -4.16
N MET A 100 -10.32 -7.50 -3.22
CA MET A 100 -10.94 -8.78 -2.91
C MET A 100 -12.36 -8.56 -2.36
N ASP A 101 -13.36 -9.08 -3.07
CA ASP A 101 -14.77 -8.92 -2.71
C ASP A 101 -15.11 -9.53 -1.35
N ASP A 102 -16.12 -8.97 -0.68
CA ASP A 102 -16.48 -9.34 0.68
C ASP A 102 -17.14 -10.71 0.81
N ASP A 103 -17.60 -11.28 -0.30
CA ASP A 103 -18.09 -12.65 -0.44
C ASP A 103 -17.24 -13.54 -1.34
N TRP A 104 -16.05 -13.10 -1.76
CA TRP A 104 -15.27 -13.87 -2.71
C TRP A 104 -15.07 -15.31 -2.23
N ARG A 105 -15.24 -16.24 -3.16
CA ARG A 105 -14.99 -17.68 -2.98
C ARG A 105 -14.27 -18.23 -4.19
N PRO A 106 -13.46 -19.30 -4.00
CA PRO A 106 -12.91 -20.04 -5.11
C PRO A 106 -14.01 -20.51 -6.08
N SER A 107 -13.69 -20.47 -7.36
CA SER A 107 -14.49 -21.05 -8.43
C SER A 107 -14.88 -22.51 -8.13
N GLY A 108 -16.13 -22.87 -8.43
CA GLY A 108 -16.67 -24.20 -8.15
C GLY A 108 -17.20 -24.41 -6.72
N GLN A 109 -17.17 -23.40 -5.84
CA GLN A 109 -17.89 -23.45 -4.56
C GLN A 109 -19.28 -22.83 -4.67
N ASP A 110 -20.28 -23.54 -4.12
CA ASP A 110 -21.65 -23.03 -4.04
C ASP A 110 -21.72 -21.71 -3.26
N ARG A 111 -22.40 -20.75 -3.87
CA ARG A 111 -22.74 -19.48 -3.23
C ARG A 111 -23.86 -19.72 -2.22
N LYS A 112 -23.51 -19.65 -0.95
CA LYS A 112 -24.48 -19.69 0.15
C LYS A 112 -25.01 -18.29 0.42
N THR A 113 -26.31 -18.17 0.66
CA THR A 113 -26.96 -16.92 1.09
C THR A 113 -26.30 -16.35 2.35
N GLY A 114 -26.20 -15.04 2.43
CA GLY A 114 -25.59 -14.35 3.57
C GLY A 114 -25.76 -12.84 3.55
N ARG A 115 -24.80 -12.12 4.14
CA ARG A 115 -24.87 -10.67 4.42
C ARG A 115 -23.81 -9.85 3.70
N ALA A 116 -23.17 -10.41 2.68
CA ALA A 116 -22.28 -9.66 1.82
C ALA A 116 -23.04 -8.72 0.88
N LEU A 117 -22.33 -7.82 0.18
CA LEU A 117 -22.97 -6.87 -0.74
C LEU A 117 -23.79 -7.56 -1.84
N SER A 118 -23.32 -8.71 -2.31
CA SER A 118 -23.99 -9.56 -3.30
C SER A 118 -25.14 -10.42 -2.74
N GLY A 119 -25.42 -10.35 -1.43
CA GLY A 119 -26.37 -11.25 -0.75
C GLY A 119 -25.81 -12.64 -0.40
N ASN A 120 -24.52 -12.88 -0.65
CA ASN A 120 -23.86 -14.15 -0.32
C ASN A 120 -23.21 -14.14 1.08
N ARG A 121 -22.73 -15.30 1.51
CA ARG A 121 -21.96 -15.44 2.75
C ARG A 121 -20.57 -14.86 2.56
N ARG A 122 -20.23 -13.92 3.45
CA ARG A 122 -18.94 -13.23 3.49
C ARG A 122 -17.74 -14.18 3.57
N VAL A 123 -16.60 -13.71 3.04
CA VAL A 123 -15.30 -14.37 3.14
C VAL A 123 -14.91 -14.55 4.61
N HIS A 124 -14.35 -15.73 4.91
CA HIS A 124 -13.89 -16.04 6.25
C HIS A 124 -12.68 -15.19 6.64
N ARG A 125 -12.78 -14.46 7.76
CA ARG A 125 -11.72 -13.64 8.33
C ARG A 125 -11.05 -14.36 9.51
N MET A 126 -9.74 -14.30 9.60
CA MET A 126 -8.98 -14.88 10.72
C MET A 126 -8.16 -13.82 11.45
N LYS A 127 -7.91 -14.11 12.73
CA LYS A 127 -6.94 -13.42 13.56
C LYS A 127 -5.57 -14.08 13.41
N TYR A 128 -4.53 -13.25 13.37
CA TYR A 128 -3.12 -13.60 13.53
C TYR A 128 -2.55 -12.68 14.60
N GLU A 129 -1.71 -13.18 15.49
CA GLU A 129 -1.23 -12.39 16.63
C GLU A 129 0.21 -12.76 16.98
N GLY A 130 1.01 -11.76 17.34
CA GLY A 130 2.43 -11.88 17.65
C GLY A 130 3.21 -10.66 17.17
N GLY A 131 4.48 -10.54 17.54
CA GLY A 131 5.33 -9.42 17.10
C GLY A 131 4.80 -8.03 17.49
N GLY A 132 4.09 -7.92 18.62
CA GLY A 132 3.51 -6.66 19.11
C GLY A 132 2.20 -6.22 18.43
N VAL A 133 1.59 -7.07 17.59
CA VAL A 133 0.33 -6.75 16.90
C VAL A 133 -0.67 -7.92 16.88
N ALA A 134 -1.94 -7.57 16.76
CA ALA A 134 -3.01 -8.47 16.35
C ALA A 134 -3.55 -8.02 14.99
N LEU A 135 -3.52 -8.90 14.00
CA LEU A 135 -3.95 -8.68 12.63
C LEU A 135 -5.22 -9.49 12.35
N ARG A 136 -6.25 -8.85 11.79
CA ARG A 136 -7.43 -9.51 11.25
C ARG A 136 -7.60 -9.19 9.78
N MET A 137 -7.69 -10.24 8.96
CA MET A 137 -7.86 -10.12 7.51
C MET A 137 -8.60 -11.36 6.96
N PRO A 138 -9.05 -11.37 5.69
CA PRO A 138 -9.44 -12.61 5.02
C PRO A 138 -8.39 -13.70 5.26
N SER A 139 -8.82 -14.94 5.45
CA SER A 139 -7.88 -16.01 5.81
C SER A 139 -6.77 -16.16 4.76
N ALA A 140 -5.55 -16.50 5.18
CA ALA A 140 -4.40 -16.65 4.28
C ALA A 140 -4.70 -17.66 3.16
N THR A 141 -5.47 -18.71 3.45
CA THR A 141 -5.94 -19.67 2.47
C THR A 141 -6.81 -19.04 1.39
N MET A 142 -7.75 -18.16 1.76
CA MET A 142 -8.61 -17.46 0.81
C MET A 142 -7.81 -16.45 -0.03
N ILE A 143 -6.89 -15.70 0.59
CA ILE A 143 -6.02 -14.77 -0.14
C ILE A 143 -5.14 -15.51 -1.16
N LYS A 144 -4.53 -16.63 -0.76
CA LYS A 144 -3.71 -17.47 -1.65
C LYS A 144 -4.53 -18.07 -2.79
N ALA A 145 -5.79 -18.44 -2.53
CA ALA A 145 -6.68 -18.93 -3.57
C ALA A 145 -7.10 -17.80 -4.54
N TYR A 146 -7.43 -16.60 -4.03
CA TYR A 146 -7.73 -15.43 -4.84
C TYR A 146 -6.58 -15.08 -5.79
N ALA A 147 -5.35 -15.08 -5.29
CA ALA A 147 -4.17 -14.78 -6.10
C ALA A 147 -3.97 -15.74 -7.28
N ARG A 148 -4.34 -17.02 -7.12
CA ARG A 148 -4.27 -18.02 -8.20
C ARG A 148 -5.27 -17.72 -9.31
N GLU A 149 -6.47 -17.24 -8.97
CA GLU A 149 -7.48 -16.84 -9.95
C GLU A 149 -7.21 -15.47 -10.58
N ASN A 150 -6.42 -14.62 -9.91
CA ASN A 150 -6.03 -13.30 -10.40
C ASN A 150 -4.78 -13.34 -11.33
N ASP A 151 -4.37 -14.52 -11.82
CA ASP A 151 -3.25 -14.73 -12.74
C ASP A 151 -1.91 -14.10 -12.27
N GLY A 152 -1.72 -13.96 -10.95
CA GLY A 152 -0.55 -13.32 -10.34
C GLY A 152 -0.51 -11.79 -10.46
N GLY A 153 -1.62 -11.14 -10.84
CA GLY A 153 -1.77 -9.69 -10.80
C GLY A 153 -1.84 -9.14 -9.37
N ALA A 154 -1.53 -7.86 -9.21
CA ALA A 154 -1.73 -7.16 -7.93
C ALA A 154 -3.23 -7.06 -7.58
N PHE A 155 -3.55 -7.15 -6.29
CA PHE A 155 -4.90 -6.95 -5.75
C PHE A 155 -4.83 -6.43 -4.31
N ASP A 156 -5.89 -5.77 -3.86
CA ASP A 156 -5.96 -5.16 -2.54
C ASP A 156 -6.82 -6.02 -1.60
N VAL A 157 -6.38 -6.15 -0.34
CA VAL A 157 -7.12 -6.88 0.70
C VAL A 157 -7.38 -5.99 1.93
N PRO A 158 -8.56 -6.10 2.55
CA PRO A 158 -8.89 -5.39 3.77
C PRO A 158 -8.20 -6.01 5.00
N VAL A 159 -7.60 -5.17 5.84
CA VAL A 159 -6.92 -5.57 7.08
C VAL A 159 -7.26 -4.65 8.26
N GLU A 160 -7.42 -5.22 9.44
CA GLU A 160 -7.54 -4.48 10.70
C GLU A 160 -6.40 -4.89 11.61
N VAL A 161 -5.65 -3.92 12.15
CA VAL A 161 -4.43 -4.16 12.92
C VAL A 161 -4.50 -3.40 14.24
N THR A 162 -4.43 -4.13 15.34
CA THR A 162 -4.35 -3.61 16.70
C THR A 162 -2.93 -3.72 17.20
N ASN A 163 -2.35 -2.60 17.64
CA ASN A 163 -1.10 -2.61 18.39
C ASN A 163 -1.38 -3.19 19.80
N THR A 164 -0.69 -4.26 20.19
CA THR A 164 -0.98 -4.95 21.46
C THR A 164 -0.50 -4.18 22.69
N HIS A 165 0.41 -3.21 22.52
CA HIS A 165 0.93 -2.40 23.62
C HIS A 165 0.06 -1.17 23.88
N THR A 166 -0.42 -0.51 22.82
CA THR A 166 -1.21 0.72 22.95
C THR A 166 -2.72 0.49 22.87
N GLY A 167 -3.15 -0.66 22.36
CA GLY A 167 -4.56 -0.95 22.06
C GLY A 167 -5.11 -0.19 20.85
N ALA A 168 -4.33 0.70 20.23
CA ALA A 168 -4.75 1.46 19.05
C ALA A 168 -4.99 0.51 17.88
N THR A 169 -6.13 0.69 17.20
CA THR A 169 -6.50 -0.14 16.05
C THR A 169 -6.66 0.69 14.79
N ILE A 170 -6.14 0.16 13.69
CA ILE A 170 -6.18 0.77 12.37
C ILE A 170 -6.87 -0.19 11.39
N THR A 171 -7.82 0.35 10.64
CA THR A 171 -8.43 -0.28 9.45
C THR A 171 -7.71 0.26 8.22
N ALA A 172 -7.24 -0.64 7.35
CA ALA A 172 -6.51 -0.28 6.13
C ALA A 172 -6.69 -1.33 5.02
N HIS A 173 -6.21 -1.00 3.82
CA HIS A 173 -6.02 -1.98 2.76
C HIS A 173 -4.54 -2.28 2.54
N VAL A 174 -4.23 -3.49 2.11
CA VAL A 174 -2.87 -3.92 1.75
C VAL A 174 -2.88 -4.41 0.32
N ARG A 175 -2.01 -3.85 -0.52
CA ARG A 175 -1.78 -4.31 -1.89
C ARG A 175 -0.85 -5.52 -1.86
N LEU A 176 -1.31 -6.60 -2.46
CA LEU A 176 -0.61 -7.87 -2.53
C LEU A 176 -0.16 -8.18 -3.94
N THR A 177 1.00 -8.81 -4.07
CA THR A 177 1.48 -9.42 -5.32
C THR A 177 2.23 -10.70 -4.96
N GLN A 178 1.91 -11.81 -5.62
CA GLN A 178 2.61 -13.07 -5.43
C GLN A 178 3.78 -13.17 -6.44
N ASN A 179 5.01 -13.26 -5.95
CA ASN A 179 6.23 -13.20 -6.79
C ASN A 179 6.77 -14.60 -7.15
N GLY A 180 6.22 -15.63 -6.51
CA GLY A 180 6.54 -17.04 -6.71
C GLY A 180 5.90 -17.91 -5.63
N PRO A 181 6.20 -19.21 -5.61
CA PRO A 181 5.81 -20.09 -4.52
C PRO A 181 6.34 -19.54 -3.19
N GLY A 182 5.44 -19.25 -2.25
CA GLY A 182 5.80 -18.80 -0.90
C GLY A 182 6.45 -17.41 -0.81
N SER A 183 6.45 -16.60 -1.87
CA SER A 183 7.02 -15.24 -1.85
C SER A 183 5.96 -14.19 -2.17
N TRP A 184 5.82 -13.21 -1.28
CA TRP A 184 4.79 -12.18 -1.35
C TRP A 184 5.38 -10.78 -1.19
N THR A 185 4.82 -9.84 -1.94
CA THR A 185 4.96 -8.41 -1.65
C THR A 185 3.65 -7.92 -1.06
N ALA A 186 3.74 -7.26 0.09
CA ALA A 186 2.64 -6.60 0.75
C ALA A 186 2.99 -5.13 0.94
N MET A 187 2.05 -4.24 0.63
CA MET A 187 2.20 -2.80 0.79
C MET A 187 0.94 -2.21 1.41
N GLY A 188 1.04 -1.74 2.64
CA GLY A 188 -0.04 -0.98 3.29
C GLY A 188 -0.37 0.28 2.49
N LEU A 189 -1.65 0.52 2.24
CA LEU A 189 -2.13 1.64 1.44
C LEU A 189 -2.67 2.76 2.34
N GLY A 190 -2.38 4.00 1.97
CA GLY A 190 -2.99 5.17 2.60
C GLY A 190 -2.42 5.58 3.96
N PHE A 191 -1.35 4.93 4.42
CA PHE A 191 -0.65 5.27 5.65
C PHE A 191 0.13 6.59 5.50
N LYS A 192 0.06 7.45 6.52
CA LYS A 192 0.86 8.69 6.60
C LYS A 192 2.21 8.44 7.26
N ASP A 193 2.24 7.56 8.26
CA ASP A 193 3.47 7.15 8.93
C ASP A 193 4.04 5.88 8.26
N GLY A 194 5.30 5.96 7.84
CA GLY A 194 6.03 4.83 7.27
C GLY A 194 6.28 3.69 8.28
N ARG A 195 6.26 3.97 9.59
CA ARG A 195 6.41 2.94 10.63
C ARG A 195 5.21 2.01 10.67
N ASP A 196 4.00 2.56 10.78
CA ASP A 196 2.77 1.76 10.77
C ASP A 196 2.62 1.01 9.45
N GLN A 197 2.94 1.66 8.33
CA GLN A 197 2.95 1.00 7.02
C GLN A 197 3.88 -0.20 6.99
N ALA A 198 5.10 -0.09 7.54
CA ALA A 198 6.08 -1.15 7.59
C ALA A 198 5.57 -2.35 8.39
N VAL A 199 5.04 -2.11 9.59
CA VAL A 199 4.50 -3.15 10.48
C VAL A 199 3.36 -3.90 9.80
N VAL A 200 2.39 -3.19 9.25
CA VAL A 200 1.23 -3.81 8.58
C VAL A 200 1.67 -4.60 7.34
N SER A 201 2.58 -4.04 6.55
CA SER A 201 3.09 -4.70 5.35
C SER A 201 3.83 -6.00 5.70
N GLU A 202 4.74 -5.96 6.68
CA GLU A 202 5.52 -7.14 7.06
C GLU A 202 4.67 -8.18 7.79
N ALA A 203 3.71 -7.77 8.62
CA ALA A 203 2.79 -8.69 9.29
C ALA A 203 2.01 -9.51 8.27
N VAL A 204 1.45 -8.86 7.25
CA VAL A 204 0.71 -9.54 6.18
C VAL A 204 1.62 -10.43 5.35
N ALA A 205 2.79 -9.93 4.92
CA ALA A 205 3.76 -10.74 4.18
C ALA A 205 4.16 -12.00 4.97
N SER A 206 4.50 -11.85 6.25
CA SER A 206 4.89 -12.94 7.15
C SER A 206 3.82 -14.02 7.25
N VAL A 207 2.55 -13.62 7.42
CA VAL A 207 1.42 -14.57 7.49
C VAL A 207 1.22 -15.33 6.17
N LEU A 208 1.41 -14.66 5.04
CA LEU A 208 1.25 -15.26 3.71
C LEU A 208 2.43 -16.14 3.31
N GLU A 209 3.64 -15.83 3.76
CA GLU A 209 4.85 -16.61 3.47
C GLU A 209 5.01 -17.81 4.41
N ALA A 210 4.43 -17.77 5.61
CA ALA A 210 4.54 -18.86 6.57
C ALA A 210 3.85 -20.16 6.12
N ARG A 211 4.50 -21.29 6.45
CA ARG A 211 3.91 -22.63 6.36
C ARG A 211 2.73 -22.80 7.34
N HIS A 212 2.82 -22.19 8.51
CA HIS A 212 1.80 -22.20 9.56
C HIS A 212 1.32 -20.76 9.85
N PRO A 213 0.34 -20.24 9.09
CA PRO A 213 -0.06 -18.82 9.17
C PRO A 213 -0.47 -18.36 10.57
N ARG A 214 -1.10 -19.22 11.37
CA ARG A 214 -1.61 -18.88 12.71
C ARG A 214 -0.51 -18.51 13.70
N SER A 215 0.68 -19.10 13.58
CA SER A 215 1.83 -18.83 14.46
C SER A 215 2.84 -17.88 13.81
N ALA A 216 2.60 -17.44 12.57
CA ALA A 216 3.58 -16.69 11.78
C ALA A 216 4.11 -15.45 12.49
N LEU A 217 3.22 -14.67 13.12
CA LEU A 217 3.61 -13.43 13.81
C LEU A 217 4.32 -13.69 15.14
N VAL A 218 4.06 -14.82 15.80
CA VAL A 218 4.82 -15.23 16.99
C VAL A 218 6.27 -15.55 16.60
N SER A 219 6.45 -16.21 15.45
CA SER A 219 7.75 -16.64 14.95
C SER A 219 8.54 -15.54 14.22
N CYS A 220 7.91 -14.41 13.88
CA CYS A 220 8.51 -13.41 13.01
C CYS A 220 9.55 -12.53 13.75
N GLY A 221 9.40 -12.37 15.06
CA GLY A 221 10.23 -11.44 15.86
C GLY A 221 9.76 -9.99 15.68
N ASP A 222 10.71 -9.05 15.62
CA ASP A 222 10.43 -7.63 15.40
C ASP A 222 10.07 -7.37 13.92
N LEU A 223 8.83 -6.91 13.69
CA LEU A 223 8.31 -6.64 12.35
C LEU A 223 9.02 -5.46 11.65
N HIS A 224 9.53 -4.47 12.40
CA HIS A 224 10.30 -3.38 11.81
C HIS A 224 11.66 -3.85 11.31
N GLU A 225 12.34 -4.68 12.09
CA GLU A 225 13.63 -5.24 11.71
C GLU A 225 13.48 -6.13 10.47
N LYS A 226 12.49 -7.03 10.48
CA LYS A 226 12.13 -7.87 9.32
C LYS A 226 11.80 -7.06 8.08
N PHE A 227 11.03 -5.98 8.23
CA PHE A 227 10.72 -5.10 7.10
C PHE A 227 11.99 -4.42 6.58
N ALA A 228 12.88 -3.97 7.46
CA ALA A 228 14.15 -3.35 7.07
C ALA A 228 15.07 -4.36 6.36
N GLU A 229 15.16 -5.60 6.83
CA GLU A 229 15.86 -6.70 6.17
C GLU A 229 15.30 -6.94 4.77
N ARG A 230 13.97 -7.06 4.65
CA ARG A 230 13.30 -7.23 3.36
C ARG A 230 13.63 -6.09 2.42
N LYS A 231 13.55 -4.83 2.90
CA LYS A 231 13.90 -3.63 2.13
C LYS A 231 15.35 -3.63 1.66
N ARG A 232 16.30 -4.07 2.48
CA ARG A 232 17.70 -4.25 2.06
C ARG A 232 17.83 -5.30 0.96
N ALA A 233 17.00 -6.34 0.97
CA ALA A 233 17.02 -7.39 -0.07
C ALA A 233 16.25 -7.01 -1.35
N GLU A 234 15.45 -5.94 -1.38
CA GLU A 234 14.73 -5.53 -2.60
C GLU A 234 15.70 -5.07 -3.71
N GLY A 235 16.84 -4.49 -3.33
CA GLY A 235 17.77 -3.86 -4.27
C GLY A 235 17.19 -2.63 -4.96
N ALA A 236 17.94 -2.08 -5.92
CA ALA A 236 17.60 -0.84 -6.60
C ALA A 236 17.19 -1.06 -8.06
N LEU A 237 16.25 -0.25 -8.56
CA LEU A 237 15.83 -0.29 -9.97
C LEU A 237 16.79 0.57 -10.81
N PRO A 238 17.55 -0.01 -11.75
CA PRO A 238 18.51 0.73 -12.56
C PRO A 238 17.81 1.70 -13.52
N ARG A 239 18.32 2.92 -13.59
CA ARG A 239 17.86 3.99 -14.51
C ARG A 239 18.87 4.19 -15.62
N ARG A 240 18.38 4.33 -16.85
CA ARG A 240 19.24 4.55 -18.02
C ARG A 240 20.00 5.87 -17.90
N VAL A 241 21.24 5.87 -18.37
CA VAL A 241 22.09 7.05 -18.43
C VAL A 241 22.65 7.23 -19.84
N ASN A 242 22.97 8.47 -20.19
CA ASN A 242 23.62 8.74 -21.46
C ASN A 242 25.12 8.47 -21.35
N SER A 243 25.57 7.34 -21.90
CA SER A 243 26.98 6.93 -21.92
C SER A 243 27.25 6.01 -23.11
N SER A 244 28.48 5.99 -23.60
CA SER A 244 28.90 5.11 -24.68
C SER A 244 28.93 3.63 -24.25
N TRP A 245 29.20 3.34 -22.97
CA TRP A 245 29.38 1.96 -22.47
C TRP A 245 28.55 1.62 -21.22
N ILE A 246 28.11 2.62 -20.43
CA ILE A 246 27.19 2.40 -19.31
C ILE A 246 25.75 2.42 -19.84
N GLY A 247 24.99 1.37 -19.56
CA GLY A 247 23.57 1.28 -19.95
C GLY A 247 22.64 1.89 -18.92
N ALA A 248 22.87 1.62 -17.63
CA ALA A 248 22.05 2.10 -16.53
C ALA A 248 22.80 2.13 -15.20
N VAL A 249 22.30 2.91 -14.24
CA VAL A 249 22.88 3.04 -12.89
C VAL A 249 21.77 3.11 -11.86
N SER A 250 22.07 2.73 -10.62
CA SER A 250 21.16 2.93 -9.49
C SER A 250 21.91 3.00 -8.18
N TYR A 251 21.29 3.62 -7.19
CA TYR A 251 21.78 3.65 -5.83
C TYR A 251 20.84 2.89 -4.91
N ASP A 252 21.40 1.93 -4.17
CA ASP A 252 20.73 1.27 -3.08
C ASP A 252 21.12 1.95 -1.77
N ARG A 253 20.23 2.83 -1.30
CA ARG A 253 20.41 3.57 -0.05
C ARG A 253 20.44 2.66 1.17
N ALA A 254 19.74 1.52 1.14
CA ALA A 254 19.64 0.62 2.28
C ALA A 254 20.96 -0.10 2.57
N ASN A 255 21.74 -0.37 1.51
CA ASN A 255 23.04 -1.04 1.61
C ASN A 255 24.24 -0.12 1.34
N GLY A 256 24.02 1.13 0.94
CA GLY A 256 25.11 2.07 0.58
C GLY A 256 25.90 1.60 -0.64
N VAL A 257 25.21 1.12 -1.67
CA VAL A 257 25.83 0.54 -2.87
C VAL A 257 25.37 1.27 -4.12
N SER A 258 26.32 1.75 -4.91
CA SER A 258 26.10 2.21 -6.28
C SER A 258 26.25 1.04 -7.23
N PHE A 259 25.21 0.77 -8.00
CA PHE A 259 25.22 -0.22 -9.06
C PHE A 259 25.37 0.44 -10.43
N MET A 260 26.14 -0.21 -11.30
CA MET A 260 26.31 0.14 -12.69
C MET A 260 26.02 -1.09 -13.55
N VAL A 261 25.14 -0.92 -14.53
CA VAL A 261 24.85 -1.91 -15.56
C VAL A 261 25.42 -1.41 -16.87
N THR A 262 26.28 -2.22 -17.47
CA THR A 262 26.88 -1.97 -18.78
C THR A 262 25.90 -2.23 -19.92
N LYS A 263 26.19 -1.75 -21.13
CA LYS A 263 25.30 -1.96 -22.29
C LYS A 263 25.15 -3.43 -22.69
N ASP A 264 26.17 -4.24 -22.45
CA ASP A 264 26.17 -5.71 -22.61
C ASP A 264 25.50 -6.43 -21.43
N GLY A 265 25.00 -5.70 -20.43
CA GLY A 265 24.18 -6.23 -19.34
C GLY A 265 24.93 -6.69 -18.09
N ARG A 266 26.27 -6.61 -18.06
CA ARG A 266 27.06 -6.93 -16.86
C ARG A 266 26.81 -5.90 -15.75
N VAL A 267 26.72 -6.39 -14.52
CA VAL A 267 26.42 -5.58 -13.33
C VAL A 267 27.64 -5.48 -12.43
N TYR A 268 27.91 -4.28 -11.95
CA TYR A 268 28.98 -3.98 -11.01
C TYR A 268 28.41 -3.23 -9.82
N GLY A 269 28.83 -3.61 -8.61
CA GLY A 269 28.49 -2.92 -7.37
C GLY A 269 29.71 -2.26 -6.74
N LYS A 270 29.54 -1.03 -6.24
CA LYS A 270 30.56 -0.28 -5.50
C LYS A 270 29.99 0.31 -4.21
N ARG A 271 30.69 0.16 -3.09
CA ARG A 271 30.34 0.88 -1.85
C ARG A 271 30.47 2.38 -2.10
N ALA A 272 29.39 3.12 -1.88
CA ALA A 272 29.39 4.55 -2.15
C ALA A 272 28.37 5.25 -1.27
N THR A 273 28.63 6.53 -0.98
CA THR A 273 27.59 7.40 -0.45
C THR A 273 26.65 7.86 -1.56
N GLU A 274 25.46 8.31 -1.20
CA GLU A 274 24.50 8.87 -2.16
C GLU A 274 25.08 10.08 -2.90
N SER A 275 25.84 10.92 -2.18
CA SER A 275 26.53 12.07 -2.76
C SER A 275 27.56 11.66 -3.82
N MET A 276 28.33 10.60 -3.57
CA MET A 276 29.26 10.05 -4.56
C MET A 276 28.51 9.53 -5.79
N HIS A 277 27.40 8.81 -5.60
CA HIS A 277 26.57 8.31 -6.70
C HIS A 277 26.03 9.45 -7.56
N ASN A 278 25.43 10.46 -6.93
CA ASN A 278 24.88 11.61 -7.63
C ASN A 278 26.00 12.37 -8.37
N SER A 279 27.15 12.59 -7.72
CA SER A 279 28.29 13.26 -8.34
C SER A 279 28.83 12.51 -9.57
N ALA A 280 28.77 11.17 -9.56
CA ALA A 280 29.18 10.34 -10.69
C ALA A 280 28.21 10.38 -11.89
N TYR A 281 26.91 10.60 -11.65
CA TYR A 281 25.88 10.28 -12.67
C TYR A 281 24.81 11.35 -12.91
N THR A 282 24.70 12.38 -12.08
CA THR A 282 23.70 13.45 -12.23
C THR A 282 24.31 14.79 -12.64
N THR A 283 25.63 14.90 -12.73
CA THR A 283 26.29 16.14 -13.20
C THR A 283 26.21 16.23 -14.72
N ARG A 284 25.57 17.28 -15.25
CA ARG A 284 25.39 17.50 -16.70
C ARG A 284 26.70 17.69 -17.45
N ASP A 285 27.75 18.11 -16.74
CA ASP A 285 29.01 18.58 -17.33
C ASP A 285 30.01 17.45 -17.61
N ARG A 286 29.76 16.23 -17.11
CA ARG A 286 30.64 15.06 -17.29
C ARG A 286 29.85 13.87 -17.78
N GLY A 287 30.38 13.14 -18.77
CA GLY A 287 29.80 11.87 -19.19
C GLY A 287 29.78 10.88 -18.03
N ALA A 288 28.71 10.08 -17.89
CA ALA A 288 28.55 9.13 -16.77
C ALA A 288 29.74 8.17 -16.59
N GLY A 289 30.46 7.85 -17.69
CA GLY A 289 31.69 7.05 -17.63
C GLY A 289 32.87 7.76 -16.95
N GLU A 290 33.03 9.06 -17.21
CA GLU A 290 34.07 9.88 -16.56
C GLU A 290 33.78 10.04 -15.06
N GLY A 291 32.51 10.33 -14.72
CA GLY A 291 32.07 10.42 -13.33
C GLY A 291 32.30 9.11 -12.56
N TRP A 292 31.94 7.96 -13.15
CA TRP A 292 32.26 6.65 -12.56
C TRP A 292 33.76 6.47 -12.31
N ASN A 293 34.60 6.76 -13.30
CA ASN A 293 36.05 6.61 -13.17
C ASN A 293 36.64 7.51 -12.08
N LYS A 294 36.10 8.72 -11.92
CA LYS A 294 36.56 9.68 -10.92
C LYS A 294 36.13 9.30 -9.49
N PHE A 295 34.85 8.95 -9.31
CA PHE A 295 34.26 8.80 -7.97
C PHE A 295 34.18 7.35 -7.49
N MET A 296 34.12 6.36 -8.39
CA MET A 296 33.78 4.98 -8.05
C MET A 296 34.91 3.97 -8.32
N ARG A 297 35.91 4.33 -9.14
CA ARG A 297 37.00 3.41 -9.51
C ARG A 297 37.77 2.88 -8.29
N LYS A 298 38.01 3.72 -7.30
CA LYS A 298 38.75 3.38 -6.06
C LYS A 298 37.86 2.85 -4.93
N ALA A 299 36.54 2.86 -5.11
CA ALA A 299 35.62 2.35 -4.10
C ALA A 299 35.65 0.82 -4.02
N ASP A 300 35.33 0.29 -2.84
CA ASP A 300 35.29 -1.15 -2.60
C ASP A 300 34.24 -1.82 -3.50
N SER A 301 34.64 -2.92 -4.12
CA SER A 301 33.75 -3.75 -4.93
C SER A 301 32.79 -4.54 -4.05
N VAL A 302 31.55 -4.64 -4.50
CA VAL A 302 30.51 -5.47 -3.89
C VAL A 302 29.99 -6.43 -4.93
N ALA A 303 29.87 -7.71 -4.57
CA ALA A 303 29.25 -8.71 -5.44
C ALA A 303 27.82 -8.27 -5.77
N ALA A 304 27.51 -8.13 -7.05
CA ALA A 304 26.25 -7.58 -7.53
C ALA A 304 25.60 -8.53 -8.50
N ALA A 305 24.28 -8.66 -8.41
CA ALA A 305 23.48 -9.47 -9.30
C ALA A 305 22.27 -8.67 -9.81
N ARG A 306 21.62 -9.18 -10.85
CA ARG A 306 20.38 -8.63 -11.42
C ARG A 306 19.28 -9.68 -11.33
N CYS A 307 18.08 -9.25 -10.95
CA CYS A 307 16.91 -10.11 -10.98
C CYS A 307 16.31 -10.12 -12.38
N ASP A 308 16.14 -11.31 -12.96
CA ASP A 308 15.53 -11.46 -14.29
C ASP A 308 14.03 -11.11 -14.31
N LYS A 309 13.35 -11.25 -13.16
CA LYS A 309 11.89 -10.99 -13.06
C LYS A 309 11.57 -9.51 -12.94
N CYS A 310 12.20 -8.79 -12.01
CA CYS A 310 11.87 -7.38 -11.74
C CYS A 310 12.90 -6.38 -12.29
N GLY A 311 14.03 -6.87 -12.82
CA GLY A 311 15.08 -6.05 -13.40
C GLY A 311 15.92 -5.26 -12.40
N ARG A 312 15.61 -5.34 -11.09
CA ARG A 312 16.39 -4.70 -10.03
C ARG A 312 17.77 -5.33 -9.90
N VAL A 313 18.73 -4.52 -9.45
CA VAL A 313 20.08 -4.94 -9.10
C VAL A 313 20.24 -4.93 -7.59
N TYR A 314 20.96 -5.91 -7.05
CA TYR A 314 21.04 -6.15 -5.62
C TYR A 314 22.43 -6.70 -5.23
N VAL A 315 22.73 -6.65 -3.94
CA VAL A 315 23.95 -7.22 -3.36
C VAL A 315 23.80 -8.74 -3.33
N ALA A 316 24.64 -9.45 -4.08
CA ALA A 316 24.50 -10.90 -4.29
C ALA A 316 24.49 -11.69 -2.97
N ASP A 317 25.36 -11.32 -2.03
CA ASP A 317 25.53 -12.03 -0.76
C ASP A 317 24.33 -11.86 0.20
N ILE A 318 23.52 -10.81 0.03
CA ILE A 318 22.29 -10.58 0.81
C ILE A 318 21.13 -11.39 0.22
N GLY A 319 21.21 -11.76 -1.06
CA GLY A 319 20.10 -12.31 -1.81
C GLY A 319 19.06 -11.24 -2.21
N HIS A 320 18.03 -11.67 -2.93
CA HIS A 320 17.01 -10.77 -3.47
C HIS A 320 15.59 -11.15 -3.06
N VAL A 321 14.85 -10.18 -2.54
CA VAL A 321 13.40 -10.25 -2.41
C VAL A 321 12.77 -9.50 -3.59
N CYS A 322 12.19 -10.25 -4.51
CA CYS A 322 11.51 -9.69 -5.65
C CYS A 322 10.25 -8.94 -5.20
N THR A 323 10.14 -7.65 -5.53
CA THR A 323 8.93 -6.85 -5.28
C THR A 323 7.84 -7.06 -6.33
N GLY A 324 8.12 -7.92 -7.32
CA GLY A 324 7.25 -8.17 -8.47
C GLY A 324 6.99 -6.94 -9.33
N TRP A 325 6.13 -7.14 -10.33
CA TRP A 325 5.45 -6.04 -11.02
C TRP A 325 4.16 -5.76 -10.25
N GLN A 326 4.10 -4.63 -9.52
CA GLN A 326 2.87 -4.16 -8.85
C GLN A 326 1.83 -3.63 -9.86
N ARG A 327 1.76 -4.21 -11.05
CA ARG A 327 0.75 -3.90 -12.06
C ARG A 327 -0.31 -4.98 -11.97
N SER A 328 -1.57 -4.59 -12.04
CA SER A 328 -2.60 -5.61 -12.24
C SER A 328 -2.44 -6.22 -13.63
N ARG A 329 -2.55 -7.55 -13.71
CA ARG A 329 -2.70 -8.27 -14.98
C ARG A 329 -4.16 -8.31 -15.43
N ARG A 330 -5.09 -8.16 -14.50
CA ARG A 330 -6.54 -8.04 -14.73
C ARG A 330 -7.04 -6.71 -14.19
N THR A 331 -7.37 -5.80 -15.08
CA THR A 331 -7.99 -4.55 -14.66
C THR A 331 -9.47 -4.82 -14.40
N ALA A 332 -9.92 -4.65 -13.16
CA ALA A 332 -11.32 -4.80 -12.82
C ALA A 332 -12.09 -3.55 -13.25
N SER A 333 -13.38 -3.73 -13.59
CA SER A 333 -14.31 -2.61 -13.60
C SER A 333 -14.31 -1.95 -12.22
N PRO A 334 -14.48 -0.62 -12.12
CA PRO A 334 -14.62 0.06 -10.83
C PRO A 334 -15.66 -0.67 -9.97
N ASN A 335 -15.30 -0.99 -8.71
CA ASN A 335 -16.23 -1.69 -7.81
C ASN A 335 -17.26 -0.70 -7.26
N GLN A 336 -18.19 -0.28 -8.12
CA GLN A 336 -19.22 0.72 -7.82
C GLN A 336 -20.13 0.27 -6.67
N VAL A 337 -20.41 -1.03 -6.55
CA VAL A 337 -21.23 -1.58 -5.47
C VAL A 337 -20.54 -1.38 -4.11
N ALA A 338 -19.26 -1.70 -3.99
CA ALA A 338 -18.49 -1.45 -2.78
C ALA A 338 -18.35 0.05 -2.48
N ARG A 339 -18.13 0.87 -3.51
CA ARG A 339 -18.08 2.33 -3.38
C ARG A 339 -19.38 2.90 -2.80
N SER A 340 -20.53 2.49 -3.36
CA SER A 340 -21.85 2.89 -2.87
C SER A 340 -22.10 2.41 -1.44
N ALA A 341 -21.71 1.17 -1.11
CA ALA A 341 -21.81 0.68 0.27
C ALA A 341 -20.93 1.47 1.25
N GLY A 342 -19.74 1.92 0.83
CA GLY A 342 -18.89 2.82 1.60
C GLY A 342 -19.53 4.19 1.82
N LEU A 343 -20.21 4.74 0.81
CA LEU A 343 -20.96 5.99 0.91
C LEU A 343 -22.14 5.86 1.88
N ASP A 344 -22.91 4.79 1.80
CA ASP A 344 -24.03 4.53 2.69
C ASP A 344 -23.58 4.35 4.14
N TYR A 345 -22.45 3.68 4.35
CA TYR A 345 -21.83 3.58 5.67
C TYR A 345 -21.39 4.95 6.20
N ALA A 346 -20.78 5.80 5.37
CA ALA A 346 -20.40 7.15 5.76
C ALA A 346 -21.62 7.99 6.19
N ARG A 347 -22.74 7.86 5.47
CA ARG A 347 -24.02 8.52 5.81
C ARG A 347 -24.58 8.02 7.14
N ASP A 348 -24.60 6.71 7.39
CA ASP A 348 -25.06 6.12 8.65
C ASP A 348 -24.19 6.53 9.84
N TYR A 349 -22.86 6.51 9.64
CA TYR A 349 -21.89 6.96 10.64
C TYR A 349 -22.16 8.41 11.06
N TRP A 350 -22.40 9.29 10.09
CA TRP A 350 -22.73 10.70 10.36
C TRP A 350 -24.04 10.86 11.13
N ARG A 351 -25.10 10.15 10.74
CA ARG A 351 -26.40 10.20 11.45
C ARG A 351 -26.23 9.83 12.93
N LYS A 352 -25.42 8.81 13.22
CA LYS A 352 -25.12 8.38 14.60
C LYS A 352 -24.32 9.42 15.37
N ALA A 353 -23.29 10.00 14.76
CA ALA A 353 -22.46 11.04 15.38
C ALA A 353 -23.30 12.28 15.74
N ARG A 354 -24.15 12.75 14.83
CA ARG A 354 -25.04 13.90 15.07
C ARG A 354 -26.03 13.61 16.20
N ALA A 355 -26.62 12.42 16.22
CA ALA A 355 -27.53 12.01 17.30
C ALA A 355 -26.84 11.95 18.66
N GLN A 356 -25.57 11.53 18.74
CA GLN A 356 -24.78 11.55 19.97
C GLN A 356 -24.48 12.98 20.43
N GLN A 357 -24.08 13.86 19.51
CA GLN A 357 -23.83 15.26 19.83
C GLN A 357 -25.08 15.96 20.35
N SER A 358 -26.23 15.77 19.70
CA SER A 358 -27.50 16.36 20.16
C SER A 358 -27.92 15.85 21.55
N LYS A 359 -27.62 14.59 21.88
CA LYS A 359 -27.84 14.07 23.25
C LYS A 359 -26.93 14.73 24.26
N TYR A 360 -25.64 14.83 23.97
CA TYR A 360 -24.67 15.52 24.84
C TYR A 360 -25.04 16.99 25.07
N GLU A 361 -25.47 17.70 24.02
CA GLU A 361 -25.92 19.09 24.13
C GLU A 361 -27.23 19.23 24.93
N ALA A 362 -28.12 18.24 24.89
CA ALA A 362 -29.35 18.22 25.68
C ALA A 362 -29.11 17.86 27.16
N GLU A 363 -28.09 17.05 27.45
CA GLU A 363 -27.72 16.66 28.83
C GLU A 363 -26.91 17.74 29.56
N ASN A 364 -26.30 18.67 28.82
CA ASN A 364 -25.49 19.78 29.36
C ASN A 364 -26.17 21.15 29.28
N LYS A 365 -27.48 21.19 28.97
CA LYS A 365 -28.37 22.35 29.10
C LYS A 365 -29.32 22.11 30.26
#